data_AF-A0A370UA89-F1
#
_entry.id   AF-A0A370UA89-F1
#
_cell.length_a   1.000
_cell.length_b   1.000
_cell.length_c   1.000
_cell.angle_alpha   90.00
_cell.angle_beta   90.00
_cell.angle_gamma   90.00
#
_symmetry.space_group_name_H-M   'P 1'
#
loop_
_entity.id
_entity.type
_entity.pdbx_description
1 polymer ?
#
loop_
_entity_poly.entity_id
_entity_poly.type
_entity_poly.pdbx_seq_one_letter_code
_entity_poly.pdbx_strand_id
1 'polypeptide(L)'
;MSTHLAELIDRWETGAISFSEAEALINMLVREVKPLDIEKVSLSEAFKQARAARGETLDVAAKAIGVSKPHLHSIESGKSSNPAIKTVVQAAMHYGVSIEVLAGLKEMTGRVNPSVNTGCVVKLPSPENMQRVETGAVQFGDDWPGVFIRGDNAAHYSMAIDGLLRGEIDPIALGVLSGLNELLKSCDVRT
;
A
#
# COMPACT_ATOMS: atom_id res chain seq x y z
N MET A 1 27.80 8.73 1.87
CA MET A 1 26.66 9.68 1.93
C MET A 1 26.35 10.22 3.32
N SER A 2 26.59 9.48 4.42
CA SER A 2 26.18 9.92 5.78
C SER A 2 26.98 11.11 6.37
N THR A 3 28.28 11.27 6.06
CA THR A 3 29.13 12.27 6.72
C THR A 3 28.88 13.72 6.26
N HIS A 4 28.60 13.93 4.96
CA HIS A 4 28.38 15.28 4.43
C HIS A 4 27.05 15.90 4.84
N LEU A 5 26.01 15.09 5.04
CA LEU A 5 24.72 15.58 5.52
C LEU A 5 24.81 16.01 6.99
N ALA A 6 25.53 15.26 7.83
CA ALA A 6 25.73 15.61 9.23
C ALA A 6 26.48 16.94 9.38
N GLU A 7 27.52 17.17 8.57
CA GLU A 7 28.28 18.43 8.57
C GLU A 7 27.45 19.62 8.07
N LEU A 8 26.55 19.40 7.10
CA LEU A 8 25.63 20.43 6.61
C LEU A 8 24.57 20.82 7.63
N ILE A 9 24.04 19.83 8.35
CA ILE A 9 23.05 20.05 9.43
C ILE A 9 23.69 20.84 10.57
N ASP A 10 24.89 20.46 11.02
CA ASP A 10 25.62 21.16 12.09
C ASP A 10 25.91 22.63 11.71
N ARG A 11 26.30 22.88 10.46
CA ARG A 11 26.54 24.23 9.95
C ARG A 11 25.28 25.07 9.84
N TRP A 12 24.13 24.46 9.57
CA TRP A 12 22.84 25.17 9.55
C TRP A 12 22.35 25.48 10.97
N GLU A 13 22.47 24.52 11.90
CA GLU A 13 22.08 24.69 13.31
C GLU A 13 22.93 25.74 14.05
N THR A 14 24.21 25.84 13.69
CA THR A 14 25.12 26.89 14.21
C THR A 14 24.94 28.25 13.51
N GLY A 15 24.06 28.34 12.51
CA GLY A 15 23.82 29.56 11.74
C GLY A 15 24.98 29.96 10.82
N ALA A 16 25.94 29.07 10.60
CA ALA A 16 27.12 29.31 9.76
C ALA A 16 26.78 29.35 8.26
N ILE A 17 25.58 28.89 7.88
CA ILE A 17 25.03 29.01 6.52
C ILE A 17 23.56 29.43 6.60
N SER A 18 23.12 30.21 5.62
CA SER A 18 21.71 30.57 5.45
C SER A 18 20.90 29.40 4.88
N PHE A 19 19.57 29.46 5.06
CA PHE A 19 18.65 28.47 4.48
C PHE A 19 18.80 28.33 2.96
N SER A 20 18.97 29.45 2.23
CA SER A 20 19.20 29.45 0.78
C SER A 20 20.52 28.79 0.37
N GLU A 21 21.56 28.91 1.20
CA GLU A 21 22.85 28.25 0.94
C GLU A 21 22.78 26.75 1.25
N ALA A 22 22.10 26.37 2.33
CA ALA A 22 21.85 24.96 2.65
C ALA A 22 21.03 24.28 1.53
N GLU A 23 19.98 24.94 1.05
CA GLU A 23 19.15 24.46 -0.06
C GLU A 23 19.96 24.32 -1.36
N ALA A 24 20.82 25.28 -1.68
CA ALA A 24 21.70 25.20 -2.85
C ALA A 24 22.70 24.04 -2.75
N LEU A 25 23.30 23.80 -1.58
CA LEU A 25 24.24 22.71 -1.34
C LEU A 25 23.57 21.34 -1.35
N ILE A 26 22.38 21.22 -0.77
CA ILE A 26 21.55 20.02 -0.84
C ILE A 26 21.20 19.73 -2.30
N ASN A 27 20.72 20.73 -3.05
CA ASN A 27 20.40 20.57 -4.47
C ASN A 27 21.64 20.23 -5.31
N MET A 28 22.83 20.70 -4.93
CA MET A 28 24.10 20.33 -5.58
C MET A 28 24.51 18.88 -5.26
N LEU A 29 24.36 18.44 -4.02
CA LEU A 29 24.63 17.05 -3.60
C LEU A 29 23.62 16.07 -4.20
N VAL A 30 22.37 16.50 -4.37
CA VAL A 30 21.28 15.72 -4.97
C VAL A 30 21.40 15.67 -6.51
N ARG A 31 22.15 16.58 -7.15
CA ARG A 31 22.34 16.61 -8.62
C ARG A 31 23.13 15.43 -9.20
N GLU A 32 23.72 14.54 -8.38
CA GLU A 32 24.21 13.22 -8.85
C GLU A 32 23.14 12.13 -8.87
N VAL A 33 21.94 12.38 -8.32
CA VAL A 33 20.78 11.55 -8.58
C VAL A 33 20.20 12.03 -9.90
N LYS A 34 20.60 11.36 -11.00
CA LYS A 34 19.87 11.47 -12.27
C LYS A 34 18.37 11.44 -11.95
N PRO A 35 17.55 12.38 -12.46
CA PRO A 35 16.11 12.17 -12.44
C PRO A 35 15.88 10.77 -13.01
N LEU A 36 15.21 9.91 -12.26
CA LEU A 36 14.86 8.58 -12.75
C LEU A 36 14.13 8.80 -14.06
N ASP A 37 14.79 8.47 -15.17
CA ASP A 37 14.13 8.19 -16.42
C ASP A 37 13.15 7.08 -16.06
N ILE A 38 11.89 7.44 -15.80
CA ILE A 38 10.82 6.48 -15.56
C ILE A 38 10.73 5.71 -16.86
N GLU A 39 11.42 4.57 -16.93
CA GLU A 39 11.33 3.68 -18.06
C GLU A 39 9.93 3.06 -17.98
N LYS A 40 9.00 3.79 -18.59
CA LYS A 40 7.58 3.54 -18.60
C LYS A 40 7.34 2.11 -19.07
N VAL A 41 7.16 1.18 -18.13
CA VAL A 41 6.92 -0.23 -18.44
C VAL A 41 5.67 -0.29 -19.32
N SER A 42 5.77 -0.86 -20.51
CA SER A 42 4.63 -0.92 -21.42
C SER A 42 3.48 -1.70 -20.79
N LEU A 43 2.24 -1.41 -21.18
CA LEU A 43 1.05 -2.11 -20.65
C LEU A 43 1.20 -3.64 -20.72
N SER A 44 1.74 -4.15 -21.83
CA SER A 44 2.01 -5.57 -22.01
C SER A 44 2.97 -6.14 -20.98
N GLU A 45 4.03 -5.39 -20.68
CA GLU A 45 5.05 -5.80 -19.72
C GLU A 45 4.53 -5.68 -18.28
N ALA A 46 3.71 -4.66 -17.98
CA ALA A 46 3.07 -4.50 -16.67
C ALA A 46 2.13 -5.68 -16.36
N PHE A 47 1.33 -6.14 -17.32
CA PHE A 47 0.48 -7.33 -17.15
C PHE A 47 1.31 -8.58 -16.88
N LYS A 48 2.40 -8.76 -17.63
CA LYS A 48 3.29 -9.91 -17.51
C LYS A 48 4.02 -9.94 -16.17
N GLN A 49 4.53 -8.80 -15.72
CA GLN A 49 5.21 -8.67 -14.44
C GLN A 49 4.25 -8.87 -13.26
N ALA A 50 3.05 -8.29 -13.32
CA ALA A 50 2.03 -8.46 -12.27
C ALA A 50 1.61 -9.93 -12.11
N ARG A 51 1.46 -10.66 -13.23
CA ARG A 51 1.19 -12.11 -13.20
C ARG A 51 2.37 -12.90 -12.63
N ALA A 52 3.59 -12.59 -13.08
CA ALA A 52 4.81 -13.27 -12.63
C ALA A 52 5.07 -13.07 -11.12
N ALA A 53 4.79 -11.88 -10.59
CA ALA A 53 4.91 -11.57 -9.17
C ALA A 53 3.99 -12.43 -8.29
N ARG A 54 2.87 -12.92 -8.84
CA ARG A 54 1.95 -13.85 -8.16
C ARG A 54 2.25 -15.32 -8.41
N GLY A 55 3.24 -15.63 -9.27
CA GLY A 55 3.56 -17.01 -9.65
C GLY A 55 2.45 -17.71 -10.45
N GLU A 56 1.54 -16.95 -11.07
CA GLU A 56 0.38 -17.52 -11.76
C GLU A 56 0.68 -17.91 -13.21
N THR A 57 0.08 -19.01 -13.66
CA THR A 57 0.08 -19.37 -15.07
C THR A 57 -0.88 -18.48 -15.86
N LEU A 58 -0.66 -18.38 -17.16
CA LEU A 58 -1.50 -17.56 -18.05
C LEU A 58 -2.97 -18.03 -18.08
N ASP A 59 -3.20 -19.32 -17.86
CA ASP A 59 -4.54 -19.90 -17.81
C ASP A 59 -5.31 -19.50 -16.54
N VAL A 60 -4.63 -19.57 -15.38
CA VAL A 60 -5.18 -19.16 -14.09
C VAL A 60 -5.54 -17.68 -14.10
N ALA A 61 -4.62 -16.83 -14.57
CA ALA A 61 -4.84 -15.39 -14.65
C ALA A 61 -5.98 -15.04 -15.63
N ALA A 62 -6.03 -15.67 -16.81
CA ALA A 62 -7.09 -15.41 -17.78
C ALA A 62 -8.48 -15.73 -17.21
N LYS A 63 -8.62 -16.88 -16.54
CA LYS A 63 -9.87 -17.28 -15.88
C LYS A 63 -10.28 -16.30 -14.78
N ALA A 64 -9.33 -15.84 -13.97
CA ALA A 64 -9.59 -14.91 -12.88
C ALA A 64 -10.00 -13.51 -13.36
N ILE A 65 -9.35 -13.00 -14.42
CA ILE A 65 -9.66 -11.70 -15.02
C ILE A 65 -10.95 -11.75 -15.86
N GLY A 66 -11.41 -12.94 -16.22
CA GLY A 66 -12.61 -13.14 -17.03
C GLY A 66 -12.37 -12.92 -18.53
N VAL A 67 -11.18 -13.25 -19.02
CA VAL A 67 -10.80 -13.17 -20.44
C VAL A 67 -10.36 -14.53 -20.97
N SER A 68 -10.34 -14.70 -22.30
CA SER A 68 -9.79 -15.91 -22.89
C SER A 68 -8.26 -15.94 -22.77
N LYS A 69 -7.67 -17.12 -22.57
CA LYS A 69 -6.21 -17.33 -22.54
C LYS A 69 -5.50 -16.75 -23.78
N PRO A 70 -5.99 -16.93 -25.03
CA PRO A 70 -5.39 -16.28 -26.19
C PRO A 70 -5.46 -14.76 -26.14
N HIS A 71 -6.53 -14.19 -25.58
CA HIS A 71 -6.67 -12.74 -25.44
C HIS A 71 -5.68 -12.18 -24.43
N LEU A 72 -5.53 -12.80 -23.26
CA LEU A 72 -4.53 -12.39 -22.26
C LEU A 72 -3.10 -12.48 -22.82
N HIS A 73 -2.77 -13.55 -23.54
CA HIS A 73 -1.47 -13.68 -24.20
C HIS A 73 -1.24 -12.60 -25.27
N SER A 74 -2.26 -12.22 -26.03
CA SER A 74 -2.17 -11.13 -27.01
C SER A 74 -1.88 -9.77 -26.34
N ILE A 75 -2.42 -9.54 -25.14
CA ILE A 75 -2.13 -8.36 -24.32
C ILE A 75 -0.68 -8.41 -23.82
N GLU A 76 -0.26 -9.51 -23.17
CA GLU A 76 1.11 -9.65 -22.61
C GLU A 76 2.22 -9.63 -23.66
N SER A 77 1.91 -10.01 -24.91
CA SER A 77 2.85 -9.95 -26.04
C SER A 77 2.84 -8.61 -26.79
N GLY A 78 2.02 -7.64 -26.36
CA GLY A 78 1.90 -6.33 -27.00
C GLY A 78 1.18 -6.34 -28.36
N LYS A 79 0.59 -7.47 -28.76
CA LYS A 79 -0.19 -7.59 -30.01
C LYS A 79 -1.57 -6.95 -29.90
N SER A 80 -2.10 -6.83 -28.68
CA SER A 80 -3.33 -6.10 -28.37
C SER A 80 -3.02 -4.94 -27.44
N SER A 81 -2.74 -3.77 -28.03
CA SER A 81 -2.40 -2.54 -27.31
C SER A 81 -3.61 -1.82 -26.69
N ASN A 82 -4.82 -2.31 -26.96
CA ASN A 82 -6.08 -1.68 -26.53
C ASN A 82 -7.03 -2.70 -25.88
N PRO A 83 -6.71 -3.19 -24.68
CA PRO A 83 -7.65 -4.00 -23.90
C PRO A 83 -8.87 -3.16 -23.51
N ALA A 84 -10.03 -3.80 -23.39
CA ALA A 84 -11.20 -3.13 -22.84
C ALA A 84 -10.92 -2.64 -21.41
N ILE A 85 -11.46 -1.48 -21.04
CA ILE A 85 -11.30 -0.90 -19.69
C ILE A 85 -11.68 -1.92 -18.61
N LYS A 86 -12.74 -2.70 -18.84
CA LYS A 86 -13.16 -3.79 -17.95
C LYS A 86 -12.03 -4.78 -17.69
N THR A 87 -11.27 -5.18 -18.70
CA THR A 87 -10.13 -6.10 -18.58
C THR A 87 -9.02 -5.51 -17.71
N VAL A 88 -8.70 -4.22 -17.90
CA VAL A 88 -7.68 -3.53 -17.11
C VAL A 88 -8.09 -3.43 -15.65
N VAL A 89 -9.36 -3.08 -15.39
CA VAL A 89 -9.91 -3.01 -14.03
C VAL A 89 -9.90 -4.37 -13.35
N GLN A 90 -10.37 -5.42 -14.03
CA GLN A 90 -10.37 -6.79 -13.48
C GLN A 90 -8.95 -7.30 -13.22
N ALA A 91 -7.99 -6.97 -14.10
CA ALA A 91 -6.58 -7.28 -13.88
C ALA A 91 -6.00 -6.53 -12.69
N ALA A 92 -6.30 -5.23 -12.52
CA ALA A 92 -5.86 -4.44 -11.37
C ALA A 92 -6.37 -5.03 -10.06
N MET A 93 -7.66 -5.36 -10.01
CA MET A 93 -8.29 -5.99 -8.85
C MET A 93 -7.69 -7.36 -8.55
N HIS A 94 -7.52 -8.21 -9.56
CA HIS A 94 -6.98 -9.55 -9.41
C HIS A 94 -5.52 -9.53 -8.94
N TYR A 95 -4.68 -8.69 -9.55
CA TYR A 95 -3.27 -8.59 -9.18
C TYR A 95 -3.00 -7.74 -7.95
N GLY A 96 -4.00 -6.99 -7.46
CA GLY A 96 -3.85 -6.07 -6.33
C GLY A 96 -3.03 -4.82 -6.65
N VAL A 97 -2.87 -4.46 -7.93
CA VAL A 97 -2.08 -3.30 -8.34
C VAL A 97 -2.99 -2.14 -8.74
N SER A 98 -2.50 -0.90 -8.62
CA SER A 98 -3.21 0.27 -9.11
C SER A 98 -3.32 0.27 -10.65
N ILE A 99 -4.35 0.90 -11.20
CA ILE A 99 -4.55 1.00 -12.67
C ILE A 99 -3.38 1.75 -13.32
N GLU A 100 -2.81 2.73 -12.63
CA GLU A 100 -1.64 3.49 -13.05
C GLU A 100 -0.43 2.57 -13.27
N VAL A 101 -0.24 1.56 -12.43
CA VAL A 101 0.82 0.56 -12.59
C VAL A 101 0.56 -0.31 -13.83
N LEU A 102 -0.67 -0.79 -14.04
CA LEU A 102 -1.00 -1.58 -15.25
C LEU A 102 -0.94 -0.77 -16.55
N ALA A 103 -1.24 0.52 -16.49
CA ALA A 103 -1.14 1.44 -17.62
C ALA A 103 0.31 1.89 -17.88
N GLY A 104 1.28 1.41 -17.08
CA GLY A 104 2.67 1.80 -17.18
C GLY A 104 2.95 3.24 -16.73
N LEU A 105 2.00 3.91 -16.09
CA LEU A 105 2.12 5.30 -15.66
C LEU A 105 2.94 5.46 -14.36
N LYS A 106 3.14 4.37 -13.61
CA LYS A 106 3.91 4.35 -12.36
C LYS A 106 4.70 3.04 -12.25
N GLU A 107 5.89 3.10 -11.66
CA GLU A 107 6.65 1.90 -11.35
C GLU A 107 5.95 1.03 -10.31
N MET A 108 6.19 -0.28 -10.39
CA MET A 108 5.73 -1.26 -9.41
C MET A 108 6.63 -1.21 -8.17
N THR A 109 6.64 -0.07 -7.48
CA THR A 109 7.45 0.13 -6.27
C THR A 109 6.73 -0.46 -5.06
N GLY A 110 7.37 -1.47 -4.46
CA GLY A 110 7.29 -1.91 -3.06
C GLY A 110 5.94 -1.82 -2.32
N ARG A 111 5.39 -3.00 -2.00
CA ARG A 111 4.18 -3.27 -1.20
C ARG A 111 2.90 -2.78 -1.86
N VAL A 112 2.31 -3.70 -2.62
CA VAL A 112 0.86 -3.74 -2.81
C VAL A 112 0.21 -3.63 -1.44
N ASN A 113 -0.49 -2.53 -1.16
CA ASN A 113 -1.50 -2.53 -0.12
C ASN A 113 -2.64 -3.41 -0.65
N PRO A 114 -2.88 -4.61 -0.09
CA PRO A 114 -4.02 -5.40 -0.51
C PRO A 114 -5.28 -4.59 -0.18
N SER A 115 -5.90 -4.04 -1.22
CA SER A 115 -7.29 -3.59 -1.24
C SER A 115 -7.78 -2.83 0.01
N VAL A 116 -7.18 -1.68 0.35
CA VAL A 116 -7.93 -0.73 1.20
C VAL A 116 -8.95 -0.05 0.30
N ASN A 117 -10.18 -0.57 0.28
CA ASN A 117 -11.31 0.13 -0.34
C ASN A 117 -11.63 1.36 0.51
N THR A 118 -10.90 2.45 0.29
CA THR A 118 -11.07 3.73 1.00
C THR A 118 -12.36 4.47 0.64
N GLY A 119 -13.15 3.96 -0.32
CA GLY A 119 -14.30 4.68 -0.86
C GLY A 119 -15.68 4.19 -0.44
N CYS A 120 -15.83 2.94 0.01
CA CYS A 120 -17.15 2.36 0.27
C CYS A 120 -17.26 1.81 1.70
N VAL A 121 -17.96 2.55 2.57
CA VAL A 121 -18.41 2.03 3.87
C VAL A 121 -19.53 1.04 3.62
N VAL A 122 -19.24 -0.25 3.73
CA VAL A 122 -20.25 -1.31 3.67
C VAL A 122 -21.08 -1.27 4.97
N LYS A 123 -22.38 -0.99 4.86
CA LYS A 123 -23.31 -1.06 5.99
C LYS A 123 -23.87 -2.47 6.10
N LEU A 124 -23.59 -3.13 7.23
CA LEU A 124 -24.23 -4.40 7.58
C LEU A 124 -25.56 -4.12 8.30
N PRO A 125 -26.58 -4.98 8.13
CA PRO A 125 -27.81 -4.89 8.90
C PRO A 125 -27.49 -5.05 10.39
N SER A 126 -28.14 -4.26 11.24
CA SER A 126 -28.04 -4.44 12.69
C SER A 126 -28.74 -5.76 13.05
N PRO A 127 -28.06 -6.71 13.71
CA PRO A 127 -28.71 -7.91 14.21
C PRO A 127 -29.76 -7.55 15.28
N GLU A 128 -30.86 -8.28 15.28
CA GLU A 128 -31.93 -8.09 16.26
C GLU A 128 -31.45 -8.53 17.66
N ASN A 129 -31.81 -7.77 18.70
CA ASN A 129 -31.47 -8.05 20.10
C ASN A 129 -29.98 -8.15 20.44
N MET A 130 -29.08 -7.69 19.56
CA MET A 130 -27.65 -7.67 19.86
C MET A 130 -27.29 -6.42 20.65
N GLN A 131 -26.54 -6.59 21.74
CA GLN A 131 -25.91 -5.46 22.40
C GLN A 131 -24.87 -4.83 21.48
N ARG A 132 -24.65 -3.54 21.69
CA ARG A 132 -23.64 -2.77 21.00
C ARG A 132 -22.26 -3.42 21.15
N VAL A 133 -21.64 -3.80 20.03
CA VAL A 133 -20.29 -4.40 20.02
C VAL A 133 -19.25 -3.30 20.25
N GLU A 134 -18.33 -3.54 21.19
CA GLU A 134 -17.18 -2.65 21.47
C GLU A 134 -15.92 -3.14 20.75
N THR A 135 -14.88 -2.29 20.73
CA THR A 135 -13.57 -2.66 20.16
C THR A 135 -13.03 -3.91 20.83
N GLY A 136 -12.71 -4.94 20.05
CA GLY A 136 -12.38 -6.25 20.59
C GLY A 136 -12.21 -7.32 19.52
N ALA A 137 -11.81 -8.52 19.95
CA ALA A 137 -11.85 -9.71 19.11
C ALA A 137 -13.32 -10.10 18.86
N VAL A 138 -13.66 -10.32 17.59
CA VAL A 138 -15.00 -10.70 17.13
C VAL A 138 -14.86 -11.83 16.12
N GLN A 139 -15.77 -12.80 16.22
CA GLN A 139 -15.85 -13.93 15.30
C GLN A 139 -17.26 -13.99 14.70
N PHE A 140 -17.36 -14.25 13.40
CA PHE A 140 -18.63 -14.37 12.70
C PHE A 140 -18.85 -15.81 12.25
N GLY A 141 -19.85 -16.47 12.83
CA GLY A 141 -20.13 -17.89 12.54
C GLY A 141 -18.89 -18.75 12.77
N ASP A 142 -18.55 -19.55 11.76
CA ASP A 142 -17.39 -20.47 11.78
C ASP A 142 -16.11 -19.87 11.17
N ASP A 143 -16.07 -18.55 10.91
CA ASP A 143 -14.87 -17.88 10.37
C ASP A 143 -13.79 -17.68 11.44
N TRP A 144 -12.60 -17.26 11.03
CA TRP A 144 -11.51 -16.91 11.95
C TRP A 144 -11.87 -15.66 12.75
N PRO A 145 -11.50 -15.58 14.04
CA PRO A 145 -11.67 -14.35 14.79
C PRO A 145 -10.80 -13.24 14.21
N GLY A 146 -11.35 -12.03 14.18
CA GLY A 146 -10.68 -10.82 13.75
C GLY A 146 -10.90 -9.69 14.74
N VAL A 147 -10.28 -8.54 14.49
CA VAL A 147 -10.45 -7.36 15.34
C VAL A 147 -11.55 -6.46 14.78
N PHE A 148 -12.57 -6.21 15.59
CA PHE A 148 -13.52 -5.12 15.35
C PHE A 148 -13.00 -3.85 16.02
N ILE A 149 -12.86 -2.77 15.25
CA ILE A 149 -12.45 -1.46 15.76
C ILE A 149 -13.61 -0.49 15.59
N ARG A 150 -14.11 0.03 16.71
CA ARG A 150 -15.14 1.07 16.71
C ARG A 150 -14.57 2.40 16.18
N GLY A 151 -15.38 3.21 15.51
CA GLY A 151 -14.93 4.41 14.79
C GLY A 151 -14.10 5.43 15.60
N ASP A 152 -14.41 5.67 16.87
CA ASP A 152 -13.62 6.54 17.76
C ASP A 152 -12.24 5.95 18.08
N ASN A 153 -12.19 4.65 18.38
CA ASN A 153 -10.92 3.94 18.56
C ASN A 153 -10.12 3.86 17.25
N ALA A 154 -10.80 3.72 16.10
CA ALA A 154 -10.15 3.68 14.79
C ALA A 154 -9.40 4.98 14.50
N ALA A 155 -9.99 6.13 14.85
CA ALA A 155 -9.32 7.42 14.72
C ALA A 155 -8.05 7.50 15.58
N HIS A 156 -8.11 7.06 16.83
CA HIS A 156 -6.95 7.05 17.72
C HIS A 156 -5.83 6.12 17.23
N TYR A 157 -6.17 4.90 16.80
CA TYR A 157 -5.18 4.00 16.23
C TYR A 157 -4.55 4.57 14.95
N SER A 158 -5.33 5.21 14.08
CA SER A 158 -4.81 5.86 12.87
C SER A 158 -3.77 6.92 13.22
N MET A 159 -4.05 7.80 14.18
CA MET A 159 -3.10 8.84 14.61
C MET A 159 -1.81 8.24 15.17
N ALA A 160 -1.91 7.20 16.02
CA ALA A 160 -0.74 6.55 16.60
C ALA A 160 0.10 5.82 15.53
N ILE A 161 -0.54 5.17 14.56
CA ILE A 161 0.13 4.53 13.44
C ILE A 161 0.81 5.58 12.54
N ASP A 162 0.15 6.71 12.25
CA ASP A 162 0.73 7.79 11.46
C ASP A 162 1.98 8.39 12.12
N GLY A 163 1.96 8.58 13.45
CA GLY A 163 3.14 8.98 14.21
C GLY A 163 4.28 7.99 14.07
N LEU A 164 4.01 6.70 14.31
CA LEU A 164 4.98 5.61 14.10
C LEU A 164 5.57 5.62 12.68
N LEU A 165 4.75 5.77 11.65
CA LEU A 165 5.19 5.78 10.25
C LEU A 165 6.07 7.00 9.92
N ARG A 166 5.89 8.12 10.62
CA ARG A 166 6.73 9.32 10.51
C ARG A 166 8.00 9.24 11.35
N GLY A 167 8.16 8.20 12.17
CA GLY A 167 9.24 8.07 13.14
C GLY A 167 9.04 8.93 14.41
N GLU A 168 7.84 9.47 14.60
CA GLU A 168 7.45 10.30 15.74
C GLU A 168 6.57 9.47 16.70
N ILE A 169 7.18 8.88 17.73
CA ILE A 169 6.46 8.11 18.75
C ILE A 169 6.61 8.77 20.11
N ASP A 170 5.51 9.28 20.64
CA ASP A 170 5.40 9.65 22.03
C ASP A 170 4.99 8.44 22.91
N PRO A 171 5.19 8.50 24.25
CA PRO A 171 4.84 7.41 25.16
C PRO A 171 3.36 7.00 25.14
N ILE A 172 2.44 7.93 24.85
CA ILE A 172 1.00 7.66 24.77
C ILE A 172 0.71 6.84 23.51
N ALA A 173 1.24 7.27 22.36
CA ALA A 173 1.12 6.53 21.10
C ALA A 173 1.70 5.12 21.23
N LEU A 174 2.83 4.96 21.93
CA LEU A 174 3.41 3.64 22.21
C LEU A 174 2.46 2.75 23.03
N GLY A 175 1.82 3.29 24.07
CA GLY A 175 0.84 2.56 24.87
C GLY A 175 -0.37 2.10 24.03
N VAL A 176 -0.88 2.98 23.17
CA VAL A 176 -1.97 2.68 22.23
C VAL A 176 -1.59 1.56 21.26
N LEU A 177 -0.40 1.64 20.65
CA LEU A 177 0.09 0.62 19.71
C LEU A 177 0.36 -0.72 20.40
N SER A 178 0.84 -0.70 21.65
CA SER A 178 0.99 -1.90 22.46
C SER A 178 -0.36 -2.57 22.71
N GLY A 179 -1.40 -1.80 23.06
CA GLY A 179 -2.76 -2.32 23.21
C GLY A 179 -3.32 -2.92 21.93
N LEU A 180 -3.11 -2.25 20.79
CA LEU A 180 -3.51 -2.76 19.47
C LEU A 180 -2.81 -4.09 19.14
N ASN A 181 -1.51 -4.21 19.44
CA ASN A 181 -0.75 -5.43 19.22
C ASN A 181 -1.28 -6.61 20.05
N GLU A 182 -1.58 -6.40 21.32
CA GLU A 182 -2.20 -7.44 22.17
C GLU A 182 -3.60 -7.82 21.67
N LEU A 183 -4.39 -6.84 21.20
CA LEU A 183 -5.70 -7.09 20.61
C LEU A 183 -5.59 -7.96 19.35
N LEU A 184 -4.64 -7.68 18.45
CA LEU A 184 -4.40 -8.50 17.26
C LEU A 184 -3.97 -9.93 17.62
N LYS A 185 -3.10 -10.09 18.63
CA LYS A 185 -2.69 -11.41 19.13
C LYS A 185 -3.84 -12.22 19.71
N SER A 186 -4.82 -11.56 20.34
CA SER A 186 -5.98 -12.25 20.92
C SER A 186 -6.86 -12.97 19.90
N CYS A 187 -6.71 -12.65 18.60
CA CYS A 187 -7.38 -13.34 17.50
C CYS A 187 -6.62 -14.58 17.00
N ASP A 188 -5.44 -14.90 17.53
CA ASP A 188 -4.68 -16.08 17.10
C ASP A 188 -5.13 -17.34 17.84
N VAL A 189 -6.09 -18.05 17.25
CA VAL A 189 -6.64 -19.32 17.77
C VAL A 189 -5.78 -20.55 17.46
N ARG A 190 -4.56 -20.40 16.96
CA ARG A 190 -3.63 -21.52 16.68
C ARG A 190 -2.90 -22.02 17.93
N THR A 191 -3.35 -21.63 19.12
CA THR A 191 -2.76 -22.00 20.42
C THR A 191 -3.42 -23.23 21.02
#